data_AF-A0A2T1ERG4-F1
#
_entry.id   AF-A0A2T1ERG4-F1
#
_cell.length_a   1.000
_cell.length_b   1.000
_cell.length_c   1.000
_cell.angle_alpha   90.00
_cell.angle_beta   90.00
_cell.angle_gamma   90.00
#
_symmetry.space_group_name_H-M   'P 1'
#
loop_
_entity.id
_entity.type
_entity.pdbx_description
1 polymer ?
#
loop_
_entity_poly.entity_id
_entity_poly.type
_entity_poly.pdbx_seq_one_letter_code
_entity_poly.pdbx_strand_id
1 'polypeptide(L)'
;MKDLWQKLFSFKDSIPELSNSNWEHPTLLFDSCYAAENVAFMLGGQWDNFNSVVLSVVDEIAIETAAKIVEAQWCYKGKSCTLLPKLSVEVLKRRYAVGDRHFINANLMCADLSNLNLSEVNLGWASLRGANLSGTNLRNADLTQADLSDADLSGTDLTGANLKRAILSGIELNKAIISTET
;
A
#
# COMPACT_ATOMS: atom_id res chain seq x y z
N MET A 1 -20.70 -29.18 -6.76
CA MET A 1 -19.68 -28.27 -6.17
C MET A 1 -18.23 -28.68 -6.41
N LYS A 2 -17.88 -29.91 -6.84
CA LYS A 2 -16.50 -30.27 -7.23
C LYS A 2 -16.18 -30.02 -8.71
N ASP A 3 -17.17 -30.07 -9.62
CA ASP A 3 -16.96 -29.88 -11.07
C ASP A 3 -16.75 -28.43 -11.52
N LEU A 4 -17.21 -27.45 -10.74
CA LEU A 4 -16.95 -26.04 -11.04
C LEU A 4 -15.48 -25.67 -10.82
N TRP A 5 -14.77 -26.42 -9.96
CA TRP A 5 -13.35 -26.19 -9.67
C TRP A 5 -12.40 -26.77 -10.73
N GLN A 6 -12.76 -27.88 -11.39
CA GLN A 6 -11.96 -28.40 -12.50
C GLN A 6 -12.08 -27.54 -13.77
N LYS A 7 -13.26 -26.96 -14.03
CA LYS A 7 -13.46 -26.07 -15.20
C LYS A 7 -12.72 -24.74 -15.09
N LEU A 8 -12.50 -24.23 -13.88
CA LEU A 8 -11.71 -23.01 -13.63
C LEU A 8 -10.20 -23.22 -13.83
N PHE A 9 -9.70 -24.46 -13.67
CA PHE A 9 -8.27 -24.77 -13.83
C PHE A 9 -7.82 -24.96 -15.29
N SER A 10 -8.76 -25.22 -16.22
CA SER A 10 -8.48 -25.38 -17.66
C SER A 10 -8.05 -24.09 -18.36
N PHE A 11 -8.14 -22.93 -17.71
CA PHE A 11 -7.88 -21.63 -18.34
C PHE A 11 -6.43 -21.14 -18.16
N LYS A 12 -5.60 -21.85 -17.39
CA LYS A 12 -4.24 -21.41 -17.07
C LYS A 12 -3.22 -21.69 -18.19
N ASP A 13 -3.58 -22.51 -19.18
CA ASP A 13 -2.68 -22.98 -20.25
C ASP A 13 -2.68 -22.08 -21.50
N SER A 14 -3.18 -20.84 -21.44
CA SER A 14 -3.31 -19.97 -22.63
C SER A 14 -2.62 -18.60 -22.53
N ILE A 15 -1.73 -18.39 -21.56
CA ILE A 15 -0.89 -17.17 -21.53
C ILE A 15 0.58 -17.60 -21.54
N PRO A 16 1.24 -17.63 -22.71
CA PRO A 16 2.68 -17.82 -22.78
C PRO A 16 3.38 -16.48 -22.46
N GLU A 17 4.53 -16.59 -21.80
CA GLU A 17 5.51 -15.52 -21.47
C GLU A 17 5.30 -14.78 -20.14
N LEU A 18 5.76 -15.41 -19.04
CA LEU A 18 6.31 -14.71 -17.86
C LEU A 18 7.35 -15.64 -17.20
N SER A 19 8.47 -15.87 -17.89
CA SER A 19 9.66 -16.48 -17.33
C SER A 19 10.72 -15.41 -17.04
N ASN A 20 10.86 -15.02 -15.76
CA ASN A 20 12.14 -15.03 -15.01
C ASN A 20 12.14 -14.11 -13.77
N SER A 21 12.38 -14.75 -12.62
CA SER A 21 12.96 -14.26 -11.35
C SER A 21 12.10 -13.51 -10.31
N ASN A 22 11.97 -14.19 -9.15
CA ASN A 22 12.04 -13.70 -7.76
C ASN A 22 10.79 -13.21 -6.99
N TRP A 23 9.63 -13.87 -7.09
CA TRP A 23 8.52 -13.64 -6.15
C TRP A 23 7.78 -14.92 -5.72
N GLU A 24 8.44 -15.81 -4.98
CA GLU A 24 7.77 -16.93 -4.29
C GLU A 24 7.97 -16.93 -2.76
N HIS A 25 8.19 -15.76 -2.15
CA HIS A 25 8.19 -15.65 -0.69
C HIS A 25 6.88 -15.00 -0.20
N PRO A 26 6.20 -15.60 0.78
CA PRO A 26 4.97 -15.07 1.34
C PRO A 26 5.22 -13.76 2.10
N THR A 27 4.47 -12.73 1.73
CA THR A 27 4.47 -11.42 2.39
C THR A 27 3.36 -11.36 3.44
N LEU A 28 3.74 -11.04 4.67
CA LEU A 28 2.84 -10.71 5.76
C LEU A 28 2.59 -9.21 5.79
N LEU A 29 1.35 -8.82 6.06
CA LEU A 29 0.99 -7.42 6.24
C LEU A 29 0.51 -7.21 7.67
N PHE A 30 0.98 -6.14 8.30
CA PHE A 30 0.61 -5.71 9.65
C PHE A 30 -0.18 -4.39 9.59
N ASP A 31 -0.84 -4.04 10.69
CA ASP A 31 -1.62 -2.79 10.81
C ASP A 31 -0.76 -1.53 10.99
N SER A 32 0.53 -1.69 11.31
CA SER A 32 1.50 -0.60 11.48
C SER A 32 2.91 -0.99 11.02
N CYS A 33 3.71 0.02 10.67
CA CYS A 33 5.13 -0.16 10.34
C CYS A 33 5.94 -0.64 11.55
N TYR A 34 5.62 -0.12 12.75
CA TYR A 34 6.20 -0.57 14.00
C TYR A 34 5.98 -2.07 14.23
N ALA A 35 4.75 -2.57 14.02
CA ALA A 35 4.46 -3.99 14.14
C ALA A 35 5.25 -4.83 13.14
N ALA A 36 5.31 -4.41 11.87
CA ALA A 36 6.07 -5.12 10.84
C ALA A 36 7.58 -5.14 11.16
N GLU A 37 8.16 -4.04 11.61
CA GLU A 37 9.57 -3.97 12.02
C GLU A 37 9.87 -4.97 13.14
N ASN A 38 9.07 -4.92 14.22
CA ASN A 38 9.28 -5.77 15.38
C ASN A 38 9.05 -7.25 15.05
N VAL A 39 8.05 -7.57 14.23
CA VAL A 39 7.79 -8.95 13.83
C VAL A 39 8.85 -9.47 12.85
N ALA A 40 9.34 -8.64 11.93
CA ALA A 40 10.48 -9.00 11.10
C ALA A 40 11.71 -9.30 11.94
N PHE A 41 12.00 -8.48 12.95
CA PHE A 41 13.09 -8.72 13.88
C PHE A 41 12.91 -10.04 14.66
N MET A 42 11.71 -10.29 15.20
CA MET A 42 11.40 -11.50 15.98
C MET A 42 11.51 -12.79 15.15
N LEU A 43 11.10 -12.74 13.89
CA LEU A 43 10.98 -13.93 13.03
C LEU A 43 12.12 -14.07 12.02
N GLY A 44 13.11 -13.17 12.04
CA GLY A 44 14.20 -13.14 11.06
C GLY A 44 13.71 -12.84 9.63
N GLY A 45 12.65 -12.04 9.51
CA GLY A 45 12.06 -11.61 8.24
C GLY A 45 12.76 -10.42 7.62
N GLN A 46 12.57 -10.24 6.31
CA GLN A 46 12.97 -9.02 5.62
C GLN A 46 11.86 -7.97 5.77
N TRP A 47 12.17 -6.89 6.46
CA TRP A 47 11.31 -5.72 6.57
C TRP A 47 11.60 -4.73 5.45
N ASP A 48 10.56 -4.19 4.84
CA ASP A 48 10.69 -3.20 3.76
C ASP A 48 10.65 -1.74 4.25
N ASN A 49 10.70 -1.52 5.56
CA ASN A 49 10.45 -0.24 6.25
C ASN A 49 8.98 0.22 6.24
N PHE A 50 8.05 -0.64 5.82
CA PHE A 50 6.61 -0.36 5.81
C PHE A 50 5.86 -1.37 6.68
N ASN A 51 4.60 -1.67 6.38
CA ASN A 51 3.83 -2.63 7.16
C ASN A 51 3.96 -4.07 6.62
N SER A 52 5.02 -4.37 5.87
CA SER A 52 5.18 -5.62 5.14
C SER A 52 6.44 -6.36 5.60
N VAL A 53 6.31 -7.67 5.80
CA VAL A 53 7.39 -8.55 6.20
C VAL A 53 7.43 -9.75 5.26
N VAL A 54 8.57 -9.96 4.62
CA VAL A 54 8.81 -11.15 3.81
C VAL A 54 9.46 -12.21 4.68
N LEU A 55 8.82 -13.37 4.80
CA LEU A 55 9.38 -14.52 5.51
C LEU A 55 9.80 -15.62 4.53
N SER A 56 10.92 -16.26 4.82
CA SER A 56 11.38 -17.45 4.08
C SER A 56 10.54 -18.70 4.39
N VAL A 57 9.93 -18.75 5.58
CA VAL A 57 9.05 -19.83 6.06
C VAL A 57 7.85 -19.21 6.79
N VAL A 58 6.64 -19.72 6.54
CA VAL A 58 5.42 -19.28 7.22
C VAL A 58 5.08 -20.25 8.35
N ASP A 59 5.22 -19.79 9.58
CA ASP A 59 4.72 -20.45 10.78
C ASP A 59 3.64 -19.57 11.42
N GLU A 60 2.38 -19.94 11.22
CA GLU A 60 1.22 -19.18 11.70
C GLU A 60 1.22 -19.00 13.22
N ILE A 61 1.75 -19.96 13.99
CA ILE A 61 1.81 -19.88 15.46
C ILE A 61 2.88 -18.88 15.88
N ALA A 62 4.06 -18.92 15.25
CA ALA A 62 5.14 -17.98 15.52
C ALA A 62 4.72 -16.55 15.17
N ILE A 63 4.05 -16.37 14.02
CA ILE A 63 3.56 -15.06 13.59
C ILE A 63 2.48 -14.53 14.53
N GLU A 64 1.51 -15.36 14.90
CA GLU A 64 0.46 -14.97 15.85
C GLU A 64 1.02 -14.62 17.23
N THR A 65 2.06 -15.34 17.67
CA THR A 65 2.73 -15.05 18.94
C THR A 65 3.48 -13.72 18.88
N ALA A 66 4.24 -13.48 17.80
CA ALA A 66 4.95 -12.23 17.59
C ALA A 66 3.98 -11.04 17.49
N ALA A 67 2.90 -11.18 16.72
CA ALA A 67 1.87 -10.16 16.57
C ALA A 67 1.19 -9.81 17.91
N LYS A 68 0.92 -10.80 18.77
CA LYS A 68 0.39 -10.57 20.13
C LYS A 68 1.35 -9.82 21.03
N ILE A 69 2.66 -10.10 20.95
CA ILE A 69 3.67 -9.40 21.75
C ILE A 69 3.68 -7.90 21.43
N VAL A 70 3.43 -7.53 20.17
CA VAL A 70 3.44 -6.15 19.69
C VAL A 70 2.05 -5.54 19.59
N GLU A 71 1.03 -6.22 20.12
CA GLU A 71 -0.38 -5.81 20.08
C GLU A 71 -0.91 -5.48 18.68
N ALA A 72 -0.47 -6.23 17.65
CA ALA A 72 -0.78 -5.96 16.26
C ALA A 72 -1.69 -7.01 15.62
N GLN A 73 -2.46 -6.57 14.62
CA GLN A 73 -3.16 -7.43 13.69
C GLN A 73 -2.30 -7.70 12.45
N TRP A 74 -2.46 -8.88 11.86
CA TRP A 74 -1.71 -9.28 10.67
C TRP A 74 -2.54 -10.12 9.71
N CYS A 75 -2.15 -10.18 8.43
CA CYS A 75 -2.74 -11.09 7.47
C CYS A 75 -1.74 -11.70 6.49
N TYR A 76 -2.10 -12.87 5.95
CA TYR A 76 -1.38 -13.65 4.96
C TYR A 76 -2.36 -14.13 3.86
N LYS A 77 -1.85 -14.37 2.66
CA LYS A 77 -2.61 -14.86 1.50
C LYS A 77 -3.14 -16.29 1.75
N GLY A 78 -4.30 -16.44 2.40
CA GLY A 78 -5.02 -17.72 2.43
C GLY A 78 -5.95 -18.06 3.61
N LYS A 79 -5.98 -17.34 4.73
CA LYS A 79 -6.94 -17.60 5.83
C LYS A 79 -7.41 -16.33 6.55
N SER A 80 -8.74 -16.26 6.73
CA SER A 80 -9.61 -15.35 7.50
C SER A 80 -9.21 -13.89 7.73
N CYS A 81 -9.79 -13.02 6.89
CA CYS A 81 -10.32 -11.65 7.07
C CYS A 81 -9.90 -10.84 8.33
N THR A 82 -9.39 -9.62 8.24
CA THR A 82 -9.61 -8.56 7.22
C THR A 82 -8.34 -8.22 6.43
N LEU A 83 -8.32 -8.71 5.20
CA LEU A 83 -7.65 -8.12 4.03
C LEU A 83 -7.52 -6.58 4.14
N LEU A 84 -6.33 -6.06 4.42
CA LEU A 84 -5.84 -4.96 3.60
C LEU A 84 -5.05 -5.65 2.49
N PRO A 85 -5.68 -5.99 1.34
CA PRO A 85 -4.85 -6.31 0.19
C PRO A 85 -3.94 -5.11 -0.03
N LYS A 86 -2.78 -5.28 -0.70
CA LYS A 86 -2.15 -4.16 -1.41
C LYS A 86 -3.30 -3.35 -2.02
N LEU A 87 -3.45 -2.10 -1.60
CA LEU A 87 -4.62 -1.32 -1.98
C LEU A 87 -4.51 -1.12 -3.48
N SER A 88 -5.17 -1.98 -4.26
CA SER A 88 -5.09 -1.88 -5.71
C SER A 88 -5.77 -0.59 -6.10
N VAL A 89 -5.30 -0.01 -7.20
CA VAL A 89 -5.86 1.24 -7.71
C VAL A 89 -7.36 1.07 -7.98
N GLU A 90 -7.81 -0.11 -8.41
CA GLU A 90 -9.23 -0.43 -8.60
C GLU A 90 -10.01 -0.44 -7.29
N VAL A 91 -9.44 -1.02 -6.22
CA VAL A 91 -10.10 -1.06 -4.91
C VAL A 91 -10.18 0.35 -4.31
N LEU A 92 -9.11 1.13 -4.42
CA LEU A 92 -9.07 2.53 -4.02
C LEU A 92 -10.16 3.33 -4.74
N LYS A 93 -10.22 3.23 -6.07
CA LYS A 93 -11.25 3.90 -6.89
C LYS A 93 -12.67 3.53 -6.46
N ARG A 94 -12.94 2.23 -6.27
CA ARG A 94 -14.27 1.75 -5.87
C ARG A 94 -14.67 2.26 -4.49
N ARG A 95 -13.78 2.21 -3.50
CA ARG A 95 -14.04 2.70 -2.14
C ARG A 95 -14.22 4.22 -2.14
N TYR A 96 -13.35 4.94 -2.85
CA TYR A 96 -13.45 6.39 -2.96
C TYR A 96 -14.76 6.84 -3.63
N ALA A 97 -15.20 6.13 -4.67
CA ALA A 97 -16.45 6.41 -5.38
C ALA A 97 -17.70 6.24 -4.52
N VAL A 98 -17.67 5.38 -3.48
CA VAL A 98 -18.77 5.23 -2.52
C VAL A 98 -18.64 6.14 -1.29
N GLY A 99 -17.70 7.11 -1.33
CA GLY A 99 -17.54 8.12 -0.29
C GLY A 99 -16.50 7.80 0.77
N ASP A 100 -15.79 6.67 0.67
CA ASP A 100 -14.70 6.37 1.59
C ASP A 100 -13.54 7.35 1.37
N ARG A 101 -12.97 7.83 2.46
CA ARG A 101 -11.81 8.73 2.48
C ARG A 101 -10.69 8.19 3.37
N HIS A 102 -10.90 7.10 4.09
CA HIS A 102 -9.96 6.62 5.10
C HIS A 102 -9.05 5.52 4.51
N PHE A 103 -7.86 5.93 4.11
CA PHE A 103 -6.80 5.08 3.55
C PHE A 103 -5.47 5.27 4.30
N ILE A 104 -5.57 5.52 5.61
CA ILE A 104 -4.43 5.63 6.53
C ILE A 104 -3.59 4.34 6.45
N ASN A 105 -2.26 4.46 6.52
CA ASN A 105 -1.31 3.35 6.41
C ASN A 105 -1.37 2.56 5.08
N ALA A 106 -2.02 3.10 4.03
CA ALA A 106 -2.13 2.38 2.77
C ALA A 106 -0.75 2.16 2.12
N ASN A 107 -0.50 0.94 1.64
CA ASN A 107 0.65 0.65 0.77
C ASN A 107 0.25 0.86 -0.69
N LEU A 108 0.70 1.99 -1.23
CA LEU A 108 0.52 2.46 -2.61
C LEU A 108 1.87 2.68 -3.31
N MET A 109 2.91 1.99 -2.86
CA MET A 109 4.25 2.06 -3.46
C MET A 109 4.20 1.69 -4.94
N CYS A 110 4.81 2.52 -5.78
CA CYS A 110 4.81 2.42 -7.24
C CYS A 110 3.41 2.31 -7.88
N ALA A 111 2.36 2.73 -7.19
CA ALA A 111 1.01 2.71 -7.74
C ALA A 111 0.86 3.78 -8.83
N ASP A 112 0.12 3.44 -9.91
CA ASP A 112 -0.33 4.44 -10.87
C ASP A 112 -1.65 5.06 -10.39
N LEU A 113 -1.52 6.25 -9.81
CA LEU A 113 -2.61 7.06 -9.30
C LEU A 113 -2.84 8.30 -10.18
N SER A 114 -2.24 8.34 -11.37
CA SER A 114 -2.28 9.50 -12.24
C SER A 114 -3.70 9.90 -12.62
N ASN A 115 -3.93 11.21 -12.68
CA ASN A 115 -5.18 11.84 -13.08
C ASN A 115 -6.41 11.44 -12.23
N LEU A 116 -6.21 10.92 -11.02
CA LEU A 116 -7.32 10.59 -10.13
C LEU A 116 -7.81 11.82 -9.38
N ASN A 117 -9.11 11.81 -9.08
CA ASN A 117 -9.66 12.72 -8.08
C ASN A 117 -9.65 12.04 -6.72
N LEU A 118 -8.77 12.52 -5.83
CA LEU A 118 -8.60 12.07 -4.46
C LEU A 118 -8.65 13.26 -3.48
N SER A 119 -9.45 14.29 -3.79
CA SER A 119 -9.64 15.42 -2.89
C SER A 119 -10.16 14.95 -1.53
N GLU A 120 -9.68 15.58 -0.45
CA GLU A 120 -10.07 15.30 0.95
C GLU A 120 -9.78 13.85 1.39
N VAL A 121 -8.94 13.10 0.66
CA VAL A 121 -8.54 11.75 1.06
C VAL A 121 -7.64 11.82 2.29
N ASN A 122 -7.81 10.87 3.22
CA ASN A 122 -6.88 10.63 4.30
C ASN A 122 -5.92 9.49 3.92
N LEU A 123 -4.70 9.86 3.58
CA LEU A 123 -3.54 9.01 3.28
C LEU A 123 -2.44 9.21 4.33
N GLY A 124 -2.81 9.59 5.56
CA GLY A 124 -1.86 9.71 6.66
C GLY A 124 -1.06 8.42 6.82
N TRP A 125 0.26 8.54 7.00
CA TRP A 125 1.18 7.42 7.17
C TRP A 125 1.22 6.42 5.99
N ALA A 126 0.63 6.76 4.84
CA ALA A 126 0.67 5.89 3.67
C ALA A 126 2.07 5.85 3.04
N SER A 127 2.38 4.72 2.39
CA SER A 127 3.54 4.59 1.51
C SER A 127 3.13 4.89 0.08
N LEU A 128 3.60 5.99 -0.46
CA LEU A 128 3.43 6.46 -1.84
C LEU A 128 4.78 6.50 -2.58
N ARG A 129 5.81 5.81 -2.05
CA ARG A 129 7.15 5.83 -2.60
C ARG A 129 7.13 5.39 -4.08
N GLY A 130 7.72 6.19 -4.96
CA GLY A 130 7.74 5.93 -6.40
C GLY A 130 6.37 5.90 -7.08
N ALA A 131 5.29 6.30 -6.40
CA ALA A 131 3.96 6.33 -7.01
C ALA A 131 3.90 7.40 -8.11
N ASN A 132 3.16 7.10 -9.18
CA ASN A 132 2.82 8.10 -10.18
C ASN A 132 1.56 8.83 -9.73
N LEU A 133 1.71 10.07 -9.26
CA LEU A 133 0.64 10.96 -8.84
C LEU A 133 0.40 12.07 -9.88
N SER A 134 0.99 12.00 -11.08
CA SER A 134 0.88 13.07 -12.07
C SER A 134 -0.58 13.44 -12.40
N GLY A 135 -0.90 14.73 -12.36
CA GLY A 135 -2.25 15.27 -12.59
C GLY A 135 -3.30 14.89 -11.54
N THR A 136 -2.92 14.28 -10.41
CA THR A 136 -3.87 13.88 -9.36
C THR A 136 -4.39 15.10 -8.61
N ASN A 137 -5.69 15.12 -8.32
CA ASN A 137 -6.27 16.09 -7.40
C ASN A 137 -6.18 15.55 -5.97
N LEU A 138 -5.32 16.14 -5.14
CA LEU A 138 -5.13 15.88 -3.71
C LEU A 138 -5.49 17.11 -2.87
N ARG A 139 -6.38 17.99 -3.37
CA ARG A 139 -6.84 19.17 -2.62
C ARG A 139 -7.36 18.77 -1.25
N ASN A 140 -6.95 19.47 -0.21
CA ASN A 140 -7.35 19.22 1.18
C ASN A 140 -7.08 17.79 1.69
N ALA A 141 -6.20 17.01 1.05
CA ALA A 141 -5.85 15.66 1.50
C ALA A 141 -5.02 15.70 2.80
N ASP A 142 -5.18 14.69 3.65
CA ASP A 142 -4.27 14.46 4.79
C ASP A 142 -3.17 13.48 4.36
N LEU A 143 -1.94 13.98 4.29
CA LEU A 143 -0.71 13.24 3.98
C LEU A 143 0.26 13.28 5.16
N THR A 144 -0.24 13.49 6.38
CA THR A 144 0.60 13.54 7.59
C THR A 144 1.45 12.28 7.69
N GLN A 145 2.78 12.44 7.79
CA GLN A 145 3.74 11.32 7.87
C GLN A 145 3.70 10.33 6.69
N ALA A 146 3.08 10.67 5.56
CA ALA A 146 3.15 9.83 4.37
C ALA A 146 4.57 9.85 3.76
N ASP A 147 5.00 8.73 3.19
CA ASP A 147 6.23 8.62 2.42
C ASP A 147 5.95 8.82 0.93
N LEU A 148 6.31 9.98 0.39
CA LEU A 148 6.18 10.35 -1.02
C LEU A 148 7.53 10.30 -1.76
N SER A 149 8.54 9.64 -1.18
CA SER A 149 9.89 9.63 -1.76
C SER A 149 9.86 9.12 -3.20
N ASP A 150 10.59 9.77 -4.10
CA ASP A 150 10.67 9.41 -5.53
C ASP A 150 9.32 9.40 -6.29
N ALA A 151 8.23 9.93 -5.71
CA ALA A 151 6.93 10.01 -6.39
C ALA A 151 6.91 11.08 -7.48
N ASP A 152 6.19 10.81 -8.59
CA ASP A 152 5.94 11.81 -9.62
C ASP A 152 4.72 12.67 -9.25
N LEU A 153 4.97 13.90 -8.84
CA LEU A 153 3.94 14.88 -8.47
C LEU A 153 3.63 15.89 -9.59
N SER A 154 4.06 15.65 -10.83
CA SER A 154 3.89 16.59 -11.93
C SER A 154 2.42 16.94 -12.19
N GLY A 155 2.05 18.21 -12.02
CA GLY A 155 0.67 18.68 -12.17
C GLY A 155 -0.29 18.24 -11.07
N THR A 156 0.19 17.67 -9.97
CA THR A 156 -0.65 17.29 -8.81
C THR A 156 -1.17 18.54 -8.11
N ASP A 157 -2.46 18.63 -7.81
CA ASP A 157 -3.03 19.70 -6.99
C ASP A 157 -2.99 19.33 -5.51
N LEU A 158 -2.09 19.95 -4.76
CA LEU A 158 -1.90 19.80 -3.32
C LEU A 158 -2.44 21.01 -2.53
N THR A 159 -3.28 21.85 -3.15
CA THR A 159 -3.87 23.02 -2.48
C THR A 159 -4.60 22.61 -1.20
N GLY A 160 -4.20 23.17 -0.06
CA GLY A 160 -4.78 22.86 1.25
C GLY A 160 -4.41 21.48 1.82
N ALA A 161 -3.56 20.69 1.15
CA ALA A 161 -3.15 19.39 1.67
C ALA A 161 -2.26 19.52 2.91
N ASN A 162 -2.48 18.66 3.91
CA ASN A 162 -1.65 18.60 5.11
C ASN A 162 -0.47 17.65 4.90
N LEU A 163 0.72 18.21 4.72
CA LEU A 163 1.99 17.47 4.51
C LEU A 163 2.86 17.41 5.78
N LYS A 164 2.28 17.60 6.98
CA LYS A 164 3.05 17.63 8.23
C LYS A 164 3.86 16.34 8.40
N ARG A 165 5.19 16.49 8.50
CA ARG A 165 6.15 15.38 8.64
C ARG A 165 6.13 14.36 7.48
N ALA A 166 5.57 14.70 6.32
CA ALA A 166 5.66 13.86 5.13
C ALA A 166 7.13 13.76 4.67
N ILE A 167 7.51 12.60 4.12
CA ILE A 167 8.84 12.38 3.54
C ILE A 167 8.76 12.72 2.05
N LEU A 168 9.56 13.70 1.62
CA LEU A 168 9.50 14.33 0.29
C LEU A 168 10.84 14.23 -0.45
N SER A 169 11.65 13.21 -0.16
CA SER A 169 12.97 13.04 -0.75
C SER A 169 12.87 12.68 -2.23
N GLY A 170 13.65 13.32 -3.09
CA GLY A 170 13.72 12.97 -4.52
C GLY A 170 12.53 13.42 -5.37
N ILE A 171 11.59 14.21 -4.84
CA ILE A 171 10.48 14.76 -5.61
C ILE A 171 10.81 16.12 -6.24
N GLU A 172 10.20 16.43 -7.38
CA GLU A 172 10.28 17.74 -8.02
C GLU A 172 9.05 18.61 -7.67
N LEU A 173 9.07 19.23 -6.47
CA LEU A 173 7.95 20.03 -5.93
C LEU A 173 7.53 21.20 -6.82
N ASN A 174 8.43 21.77 -7.61
CA ASN A 174 8.16 22.88 -8.53
C ASN A 174 7.19 22.52 -9.67
N LYS A 175 6.91 21.22 -9.87
CA LYS A 175 5.92 20.75 -10.83
C LYS A 175 4.54 20.50 -10.21
N ALA A 176 4.42 20.52 -8.89
CA ALA A 176 3.13 20.40 -8.20
C ALA A 176 2.43 21.76 -8.09
N ILE A 177 1.10 21.76 -8.09
CA ILE A 177 0.29 22.93 -7.82
C ILE A 177 0.10 23.01 -6.30
N ILE A 178 0.78 23.97 -5.68
CA ILE A 178 0.72 24.27 -4.25
C ILE A 178 0.33 25.74 -4.07
N SER A 179 -0.97 26.06 -4.10
CA SER A 179 -1.39 27.42 -3.70
C SER A 179 -1.53 27.51 -2.18
N THR A 180 -0.83 28.45 -1.58
CA THR A 180 -1.11 28.92 -0.22
C THR A 180 -2.38 29.76 -0.29
N GLU A 181 -3.41 29.43 0.49
CA GLU A 181 -4.49 30.39 0.74
C GLU A 181 -3.85 31.64 1.38
N THR A 182 -3.95 32.77 0.66
CA THR A 182 -3.55 34.12 1.11
C THR A 182 -4.54 34.69 2.11
#